data_AF-A0A0G1FZ91-F1
#
_entry.id   AF-A0A0G1FZ91-F1
#
_cell.length_a   1.000
_cell.length_b   1.000
_cell.length_c   1.000
_cell.angle_alpha   90.00
_cell.angle_beta   90.00
_cell.angle_gamma   90.00
#
_symmetry.space_group_name_H-M   'P 1'
#
loop_
_entity.id
_entity.type
_entity.pdbx_description
1 polymer ?
#
loop_
_entity_poly.entity_id
_entity_poly.type
_entity_poly.pdbx_seq_one_letter_code
_entity_poly.pdbx_strand_id
1 'polypeptide(L)'
;MTKKPIIYTKQALIDKLKEIVNTGWIPNARRGNQGGIGNTLEDLLGIKENNLPIPNAAEWELKAQRLNSSSLTTLFHIEPSPRAVGFVSQILLPKYGWAHQEAGKKYTSKELSFRQTICTSKSDRGFAVKIDQEERKILISFDASAVDKRHKAWLKSVNKRIGLSEIKPQPYWGFDDLEHKAGTKLLNCFYVQAEVKVERKKEFYKYTKIMMLQKFSFKGFLKAIEKSNILVDFDARTGHNHGTKFRMRQNCLPILYEKTTIII
;
A
#
# COMPACT_ATOMS: atom_id res chain seq x y z
N MET A 1 18.67 -7.48 -29.94
CA MET A 1 18.39 -6.03 -30.00
C MET A 1 17.65 -5.62 -28.73
N THR A 2 18.26 -4.84 -27.85
CA THR A 2 17.61 -4.32 -26.65
C THR A 2 16.56 -3.27 -27.05
N LYS A 3 15.26 -3.59 -26.89
CA LYS A 3 14.17 -2.60 -27.09
C LYS A 3 14.47 -1.38 -26.22
N LYS A 4 14.63 -0.21 -26.84
CA LYS A 4 14.80 1.08 -26.14
C LYS A 4 13.61 1.32 -25.20
N PRO A 5 13.82 1.98 -24.05
CA PRO A 5 12.73 2.36 -23.16
C PRO A 5 11.75 3.28 -23.92
N ILE A 6 10.45 3.03 -23.79
CA ILE A 6 9.43 3.97 -24.27
C ILE A 6 9.38 5.14 -23.30
N ILE A 7 9.56 6.35 -23.81
CA ILE A 7 9.48 7.58 -23.03
C ILE A 7 8.21 8.30 -23.47
N TYR A 8 7.32 8.57 -22.53
CA TYR A 8 6.10 9.31 -22.79
C TYR A 8 6.27 10.77 -22.39
N THR A 9 5.88 11.68 -23.29
CA THR A 9 5.46 13.03 -22.86
C THR A 9 4.09 12.94 -22.19
N LYS A 10 3.72 13.95 -21.41
CA LYS A 10 2.38 14.03 -20.79
C LYS A 10 1.25 13.86 -21.82
N GLN A 11 1.34 14.54 -22.96
CA GLN A 11 0.30 14.48 -23.99
C GLN A 11 0.26 13.10 -24.65
N ALA A 12 1.42 12.54 -25.01
CA ALA A 12 1.50 11.19 -25.58
C ALA A 12 0.94 10.12 -24.63
N LEU A 13 1.16 10.25 -23.32
CA LEU A 13 0.57 9.35 -22.32
C LEU A 13 -0.96 9.47 -22.28
N ILE A 14 -1.48 10.70 -22.28
CA ILE A 14 -2.94 10.95 -22.32
C ILE A 14 -3.58 10.33 -23.57
N ASP A 15 -2.97 10.55 -24.74
CA ASP A 15 -3.50 10.05 -26.00
C ASP A 15 -3.46 8.52 -26.03
N LYS A 16 -2.35 7.92 -25.55
CA LYS A 16 -2.25 6.46 -25.48
C LYS A 16 -3.25 5.84 -24.51
N LEU A 17 -3.49 6.50 -23.39
CA LEU A 17 -4.50 6.08 -22.42
C LEU A 17 -5.92 6.17 -23.00
N LYS A 18 -6.23 7.20 -23.81
CA LYS A 18 -7.51 7.30 -24.53
C LYS A 18 -7.68 6.17 -25.56
N GLU A 19 -6.63 5.81 -26.28
CA GLU A 19 -6.65 4.65 -27.20
C GLU A 19 -6.98 3.34 -26.45
N ILE A 20 -6.37 3.13 -25.28
CA ILE A 20 -6.62 1.96 -24.43
C ILE A 20 -8.08 1.91 -23.97
N VAL A 21 -8.66 3.04 -23.58
CA VAL A 21 -10.09 3.13 -23.22
C VAL A 21 -10.99 2.77 -24.40
N ASN A 22 -10.66 3.26 -25.60
CA ASN A 22 -11.43 2.98 -26.82
C ASN A 22 -11.33 1.51 -27.28
N THR A 23 -10.33 0.76 -26.81
CA THR A 23 -10.18 -0.68 -27.11
C THR A 23 -11.28 -1.53 -26.44
N GLY A 24 -11.91 -1.04 -25.36
CA GLY A 24 -12.96 -1.76 -24.65
C GLY A 24 -12.42 -2.86 -23.74
N TRP A 25 -12.91 -4.09 -23.90
CA TRP A 25 -12.55 -5.21 -23.02
C TRP A 25 -11.22 -5.86 -23.40
N ILE A 26 -10.25 -5.80 -22.50
CA ILE A 26 -8.89 -6.32 -22.68
C ILE A 26 -8.68 -7.50 -21.73
N PRO A 27 -8.16 -8.66 -22.19
CA PRO A 27 -7.88 -9.78 -21.31
C PRO A 27 -6.75 -9.46 -20.32
N ASN A 28 -6.87 -9.94 -19.09
CA ASN A 28 -5.81 -9.83 -18.09
C ASN A 28 -4.52 -10.53 -18.59
N ALA A 29 -3.41 -9.81 -18.61
CA ALA A 29 -2.11 -10.31 -19.06
C ALA A 29 -1.42 -11.24 -18.04
N ARG A 30 -1.87 -11.25 -16.78
CA ARG A 30 -1.22 -12.00 -15.68
C ARG A 30 -2.14 -13.08 -15.09
N ARG A 31 -1.55 -14.15 -14.58
CA ARG A 31 -2.28 -15.20 -13.84
C ARG A 31 -2.32 -14.88 -12.34
N GLY A 32 -3.48 -15.02 -11.72
CA GLY A 32 -3.66 -14.91 -10.26
C GLY A 32 -3.75 -13.48 -9.72
N ASN A 33 -3.41 -13.29 -8.44
CA ASN A 33 -3.59 -12.04 -7.70
C ASN A 33 -2.46 -10.99 -7.90
N GLN A 34 -1.65 -11.13 -8.96
CA GLN A 34 -0.48 -10.28 -9.20
C GLN A 34 -0.86 -8.94 -9.84
N GLY A 35 -1.64 -8.09 -9.15
CA GLY A 35 -1.85 -6.70 -9.60
C GLY A 35 -2.35 -6.55 -11.05
N GLY A 36 -3.08 -7.55 -11.57
CA GLY A 36 -3.28 -7.76 -13.01
C GLY A 36 -3.80 -6.54 -13.79
N ILE A 37 -4.65 -5.72 -13.17
CA ILE A 37 -5.16 -4.47 -13.78
C ILE A 37 -4.06 -3.44 -14.06
N GLY A 38 -3.11 -3.28 -13.13
CA GLY A 38 -1.99 -2.36 -13.27
C GLY A 38 -0.98 -2.90 -14.25
N ASN A 39 -0.60 -4.17 -14.12
CA ASN A 39 0.38 -4.76 -15.02
C ASN A 39 -0.13 -4.87 -16.45
N THR A 40 -1.42 -5.17 -16.66
CA THR A 40 -2.00 -5.14 -18.02
C THR A 40 -1.93 -3.73 -18.61
N LEU A 41 -2.16 -2.69 -17.80
CA LEU A 41 -2.04 -1.31 -18.26
C LEU A 41 -0.59 -0.93 -18.59
N GLU A 42 0.36 -1.33 -17.75
CA GLU A 42 1.80 -1.14 -17.99
C GLU A 42 2.24 -1.86 -19.27
N ASP A 43 1.79 -3.11 -19.48
CA ASP A 43 2.09 -3.90 -20.67
C ASP A 43 1.54 -3.23 -21.95
N LEU A 44 0.32 -2.67 -21.90
CA LEU A 44 -0.28 -1.91 -23.01
C LEU A 44 0.46 -0.60 -23.32
N LEU A 45 1.06 0.02 -22.31
CA LEU A 45 1.94 1.19 -22.44
C LEU A 45 3.39 0.80 -22.76
N GLY A 46 3.71 -0.50 -22.81
CA GLY A 46 5.07 -1.00 -22.99
C GLY A 46 6.05 -0.56 -21.88
N ILE A 47 5.53 -0.25 -20.70
CA ILE A 47 6.30 0.06 -19.51
C ILE A 47 6.80 -1.25 -18.91
N LYS A 48 8.13 -1.40 -18.79
CA LYS A 48 8.72 -2.56 -18.13
C LYS A 48 8.60 -2.41 -16.62
N GLU A 49 8.04 -3.43 -15.99
CA GLU A 49 8.03 -3.61 -14.54
C GLU A 49 9.46 -3.47 -13.99
N ASN A 50 9.62 -2.62 -12.97
CA ASN A 50 10.87 -2.47 -12.25
C ASN A 50 10.57 -2.16 -10.76
N ASN A 51 11.52 -2.46 -9.88
CA ASN A 51 11.36 -2.31 -8.44
C ASN A 51 11.89 -0.95 -7.92
N LEU A 52 12.09 0.03 -8.79
CA LEU A 52 12.65 1.31 -8.39
C LEU A 52 11.58 2.16 -7.66
N PRO A 53 11.96 2.92 -6.62
CA PRO A 53 11.03 3.77 -5.87
C PRO A 53 10.74 5.11 -6.59
N ILE A 54 10.66 5.08 -7.92
CA ILE A 54 10.43 6.25 -8.79
C ILE A 54 9.12 6.09 -9.56
N PRO A 55 8.61 7.15 -10.22
CA PRO A 55 7.46 7.03 -11.10
C PRO A 55 7.71 6.03 -12.25
N ASN A 56 6.68 5.28 -12.64
CA ASN A 56 6.79 4.20 -13.63
C ASN A 56 6.48 4.64 -15.08
N ALA A 57 5.90 5.84 -15.29
CA ALA A 57 5.61 6.40 -16.62
C ALA A 57 6.35 7.74 -16.82
N ALA A 58 7.68 7.67 -16.96
CA ALA A 58 8.58 8.82 -16.99
C ALA A 58 8.48 9.66 -15.70
N GLU A 59 7.89 10.86 -15.76
CA GLU A 59 7.71 11.75 -14.60
C GLU A 59 6.38 11.51 -13.84
N TRP A 60 5.60 10.51 -14.26
CA TRP A 60 4.26 10.22 -13.75
C TRP A 60 4.18 8.83 -13.14
N GLU A 61 3.55 8.73 -11.97
CA GLU A 61 3.16 7.44 -11.41
C GLU A 61 1.85 6.99 -12.05
N LEU A 62 1.73 5.71 -12.34
CA LEU A 62 0.52 5.10 -12.85
C LEU A 62 -0.08 4.22 -11.77
N LYS A 63 -1.32 4.53 -11.38
CA LYS A 63 -2.10 3.74 -10.43
C LYS A 63 -3.37 3.26 -11.12
N ALA A 64 -3.53 1.94 -11.22
CA ALA A 64 -4.75 1.34 -11.75
C ALA A 64 -5.58 0.70 -10.63
N GLN A 65 -6.90 0.89 -10.64
CA GLN A 65 -7.81 0.27 -9.67
C GLN A 65 -9.13 -0.19 -10.30
N ARG A 66 -9.65 -1.33 -9.86
CA ARG A 66 -10.98 -1.81 -10.28
C ARG A 66 -12.06 -0.89 -9.69
N LEU A 67 -13.10 -0.55 -10.44
CA LEU A 67 -14.15 0.39 -10.01
C LEU A 67 -14.95 -0.07 -8.78
N ASN A 68 -15.17 -1.37 -8.60
CA ASN A 68 -15.98 -1.91 -7.50
C ASN A 68 -15.14 -2.69 -6.47
N SER A 69 -13.86 -2.33 -6.30
CA SER A 69 -12.95 -3.05 -5.42
C SER A 69 -12.80 -2.40 -4.06
N SER A 70 -13.09 -3.16 -3.00
CA SER A 70 -12.77 -2.78 -1.61
C SER A 70 -11.29 -2.85 -1.26
N SER A 71 -10.43 -3.37 -2.17
CA SER A 71 -8.99 -3.49 -1.93
C SER A 71 -8.29 -2.14 -1.86
N LEU A 72 -7.37 -2.01 -0.92
CA LEU A 72 -6.54 -0.81 -0.75
C LEU A 72 -5.46 -0.68 -1.83
N THR A 73 -5.24 0.55 -2.29
CA THR A 73 -4.17 0.90 -3.22
C THR A 73 -2.87 1.13 -2.47
N THR A 74 -1.82 0.37 -2.80
CA THR A 74 -0.49 0.60 -2.21
C THR A 74 0.14 1.87 -2.78
N LEU A 75 0.45 2.82 -1.90
CA LEU A 75 1.12 4.06 -2.26
C LEU A 75 2.62 3.82 -2.42
N PHE A 76 3.27 3.40 -1.35
CA PHE A 76 4.71 3.12 -1.30
C PHE A 76 5.06 2.20 -0.12
N HIS A 77 6.28 1.66 -0.16
CA HIS A 77 6.88 0.85 0.90
C HIS A 77 7.91 1.65 1.67
N ILE A 78 7.86 1.60 3.00
CA ILE A 78 8.87 2.17 3.90
C ILE A 78 8.74 1.53 5.27
N GLU A 79 9.83 0.96 5.82
CA GLU A 79 9.78 0.42 7.18
C GLU A 79 10.16 1.48 8.21
N PRO A 80 9.69 1.33 9.46
CA PRO A 80 9.83 2.39 10.46
C PRO A 80 11.27 2.57 10.89
N SER A 81 11.56 3.80 11.31
CA SER A 81 12.77 4.23 11.97
C SER A 81 12.73 3.93 13.48
N PRO A 82 13.89 3.76 14.13
CA PRO A 82 15.22 3.65 13.52
C PRO A 82 15.42 2.32 12.75
N ARG A 83 16.02 2.40 11.56
CA ARG A 83 16.18 1.26 10.64
C ARG A 83 16.99 0.09 11.23
N ALA A 84 18.01 0.41 12.03
CA ALA A 84 18.89 -0.57 12.66
C ALA A 84 18.16 -1.51 13.64
N VAL A 85 17.03 -1.06 14.22
CA VAL A 85 16.23 -1.89 15.13
C VAL A 85 15.57 -3.05 14.40
N GLY A 86 15.25 -2.89 13.11
CA GLY A 86 14.55 -3.91 12.33
C GLY A 86 13.19 -4.27 12.96
N PHE A 87 12.38 -3.26 13.30
CA PHE A 87 11.14 -3.41 14.08
C PHE A 87 10.26 -4.58 13.64
N VAL A 88 10.01 -4.73 12.34
CA VAL A 88 9.12 -5.79 11.84
C VAL A 88 9.71 -7.16 12.15
N SER A 89 10.96 -7.40 11.76
CA SER A 89 11.64 -8.70 11.91
C SER A 89 12.08 -9.04 13.33
N GLN A 90 12.41 -8.04 14.15
CA GLN A 90 13.02 -8.25 15.48
C GLN A 90 12.05 -8.02 16.64
N ILE A 91 11.01 -7.18 16.45
CA ILE A 91 10.10 -6.78 17.53
C ILE A 91 8.67 -7.19 17.21
N LEU A 92 8.03 -6.61 16.20
CA LEU A 92 6.61 -6.78 15.92
C LEU A 92 6.26 -8.24 15.60
N LEU A 93 6.97 -8.89 14.68
CA LEU A 93 6.71 -10.29 14.37
C LEU A 93 7.06 -11.24 15.52
N PRO A 94 8.27 -11.21 16.12
CA PRO A 94 8.62 -12.18 17.16
C PRO A 94 7.85 -11.99 18.48
N LYS A 95 7.54 -10.73 18.84
CA LYS A 95 6.95 -10.39 20.15
C LYS A 95 5.43 -10.21 20.10
N TYR A 96 4.90 -9.73 18.98
CA TYR A 96 3.46 -9.47 18.80
C TYR A 96 2.80 -10.34 17.72
N GLY A 97 3.54 -11.13 16.95
CA GLY A 97 2.98 -12.06 15.98
C GLY A 97 2.16 -13.19 16.62
N TRP A 98 1.28 -13.80 15.83
CA TRP A 98 0.47 -14.97 16.18
C TRP A 98 0.74 -16.13 15.22
N ALA A 99 0.31 -17.34 15.57
CA ALA A 99 0.50 -18.50 14.71
C ALA A 99 -0.13 -18.25 13.31
N HIS A 100 0.63 -18.56 12.27
CA HIS A 100 0.14 -18.48 10.90
C HIS A 100 -0.96 -19.52 10.67
N GLN A 101 -2.00 -19.20 9.89
CA GLN A 101 -3.13 -20.12 9.64
C GLN A 101 -2.73 -21.47 8.99
N GLU A 102 -1.63 -21.43 8.24
CA GLU A 102 -0.99 -22.60 7.60
C GLU A 102 0.21 -23.17 8.39
N ALA A 103 0.42 -22.74 9.64
CA ALA A 103 1.45 -23.31 10.52
C ALA A 103 1.16 -24.79 10.80
N GLY A 104 2.17 -25.65 10.67
CA GLY A 104 2.01 -27.10 10.79
C GLY A 104 1.36 -27.77 9.57
N LYS A 105 0.99 -27.00 8.54
CA LYS A 105 0.51 -27.48 7.24
C LYS A 105 1.56 -27.19 6.18
N LYS A 106 1.41 -26.07 5.45
CA LYS A 106 2.35 -25.60 4.45
C LYS A 106 3.68 -25.12 5.06
N TYR A 107 3.64 -24.60 6.29
CA TYR A 107 4.81 -24.07 7.00
C TYR A 107 5.08 -24.85 8.28
N THR A 108 6.23 -24.59 8.90
CA THR A 108 6.57 -25.19 10.20
C THR A 108 5.53 -24.82 11.26
N SER A 109 5.42 -25.64 12.31
CA SER A 109 4.50 -25.36 13.45
C SER A 109 4.84 -24.07 14.20
N LYS A 110 6.06 -23.54 14.02
CA LYS A 110 6.53 -22.29 14.62
C LYS A 110 6.32 -21.07 13.70
N GLU A 111 5.65 -21.22 12.56
CA GLU A 111 5.38 -20.10 11.64
C GLU A 111 4.50 -19.04 12.33
N LEU A 112 5.02 -17.81 12.41
CA LEU A 112 4.31 -16.66 12.92
C LEU A 112 3.85 -15.76 11.78
N SER A 113 2.83 -14.96 12.06
CA SER A 113 2.28 -13.94 11.20
C SER A 113 2.11 -12.65 12.01
N PHE A 114 2.53 -11.53 11.45
CA PHE A 114 2.17 -10.20 11.90
C PHE A 114 1.66 -9.46 10.66
N ARG A 115 0.39 -9.75 10.36
CA ARG A 115 -0.31 -9.21 9.19
C ARG A 115 -1.52 -8.43 9.65
N GLN A 116 -1.44 -7.12 9.56
CA GLN A 116 -2.54 -6.26 9.92
C GLN A 116 -2.43 -4.91 9.21
N THR A 117 -3.60 -4.38 8.89
CA THR A 117 -3.74 -3.03 8.35
C THR A 117 -4.28 -2.13 9.47
N ILE A 118 -3.47 -1.14 9.87
CA ILE A 118 -3.71 -0.30 11.03
C ILE A 118 -4.08 1.11 10.55
N CYS A 119 -5.09 1.71 11.18
CA CYS A 119 -5.48 3.11 10.98
C CYS A 119 -5.44 3.86 12.32
N THR A 120 -6.04 5.05 12.39
CA THR A 120 -5.98 5.89 13.60
C THR A 120 -6.83 5.34 14.75
N SER A 121 -7.88 4.57 14.46
CA SER A 121 -8.59 3.78 15.45
C SER A 121 -7.81 2.52 15.82
N LYS A 122 -7.93 2.09 17.08
CA LYS A 122 -7.31 0.85 17.55
C LYS A 122 -7.89 -0.35 16.80
N SER A 123 -7.00 -1.20 16.30
CA SER A 123 -7.35 -2.51 15.74
C SER A 123 -7.87 -3.45 16.84
N ASP A 124 -8.39 -4.59 16.42
CA ASP A 124 -8.82 -5.66 17.34
C ASP A 124 -7.68 -6.21 18.22
N ARG A 125 -6.43 -5.97 17.83
CA ARG A 125 -5.22 -6.31 18.57
C ARG A 125 -4.59 -5.10 19.27
N GLY A 126 -5.33 -4.00 19.42
CA GLY A 126 -4.93 -2.84 20.22
C GLY A 126 -3.91 -1.92 19.56
N PHE A 127 -3.56 -2.13 18.29
CA PHE A 127 -2.62 -1.26 17.56
C PHE A 127 -3.33 -0.08 16.89
N ALA A 128 -2.73 1.09 16.91
CA ALA A 128 -3.20 2.28 16.20
C ALA A 128 -2.05 3.08 15.59
N VAL A 129 -2.34 3.80 14.49
CA VAL A 129 -1.48 4.85 13.96
C VAL A 129 -1.74 6.13 14.76
N LYS A 130 -0.68 6.79 15.21
CA LYS A 130 -0.73 8.10 15.85
C LYS A 130 0.08 9.09 15.03
N ILE A 131 -0.45 10.30 14.92
CA ILE A 131 0.24 11.44 14.33
C ILE A 131 0.64 12.33 15.49
N ASP A 132 1.94 12.53 15.63
CA ASP A 132 2.54 13.43 16.59
C ASP A 132 3.01 14.67 15.83
N GLN A 133 2.24 15.75 15.98
CA GLN A 133 2.48 17.00 15.26
C GLN A 133 3.66 17.79 15.85
N GLU A 134 3.85 17.70 17.16
CA GLU A 134 4.93 18.41 17.88
C GLU A 134 6.28 17.82 17.48
N GLU A 135 6.39 16.50 17.52
CA GLU A 135 7.61 15.77 17.15
C GLU A 135 7.70 15.45 15.65
N ARG A 136 6.73 15.93 14.86
CA ARG A 136 6.65 15.75 13.40
C ARG A 136 6.89 14.30 12.97
N LYS A 137 6.13 13.36 13.54
CA LYS A 137 6.26 11.93 13.23
C LYS A 137 4.94 11.19 13.24
N ILE A 138 4.90 10.09 12.51
CA ILE A 138 3.81 9.11 12.55
C ILE A 138 4.35 7.88 13.28
N LEU A 139 3.65 7.37 14.28
CA LEU A 139 4.10 6.23 15.09
C LEU A 139 3.01 5.17 15.25
N ILE A 140 3.43 3.96 15.61
CA ILE A 140 2.51 2.89 15.99
C ILE A 140 2.44 2.80 17.50
N SER A 141 1.21 2.90 18.01
CA SER A 141 0.85 2.70 19.40
C SER A 141 0.26 1.31 19.61
N PHE A 142 0.49 0.73 20.78
CA PHE A 142 -0.13 -0.48 21.28
C PHE A 142 -0.77 -0.25 22.64
N ASP A 143 -2.06 -0.58 22.75
CA ASP A 143 -2.80 -0.56 24.00
C ASP A 143 -3.46 -1.92 24.27
N ALA A 144 -2.92 -2.64 25.25
CA ALA A 144 -3.41 -3.94 25.67
C ALA A 144 -4.87 -3.91 26.19
N SER A 145 -5.35 -2.78 26.73
CA SER A 145 -6.71 -2.66 27.25
C SER A 145 -7.77 -2.63 26.14
N ALA A 146 -7.37 -2.26 24.92
CA ALA A 146 -8.24 -2.19 23.75
C ALA A 146 -8.25 -3.49 22.92
N VAL A 147 -7.52 -4.52 23.36
CA VAL A 147 -7.47 -5.80 22.67
C VAL A 147 -8.81 -6.52 22.83
N ASP A 148 -9.39 -6.93 21.71
CA ASP A 148 -10.65 -7.66 21.68
C ASP A 148 -10.55 -8.97 22.48
N LYS A 149 -11.60 -9.30 23.22
CA LYS A 149 -11.69 -10.51 24.07
C LYS A 149 -11.34 -11.79 23.31
N ARG A 150 -11.63 -11.86 22.00
CA ARG A 150 -11.30 -13.02 21.16
C ARG A 150 -9.79 -13.29 21.06
N HIS A 151 -8.97 -12.28 21.30
CA HIS A 151 -7.50 -12.37 21.25
C HIS A 151 -6.85 -12.56 22.62
N LYS A 152 -7.61 -12.92 23.67
CA LYS A 152 -7.09 -13.10 25.04
C LYS A 152 -5.90 -14.07 25.13
N ALA A 153 -5.94 -15.18 24.39
CA ALA A 153 -4.85 -16.15 24.36
C ALA A 153 -3.57 -15.56 23.73
N TRP A 154 -3.73 -14.83 22.63
CA TRP A 154 -2.65 -14.07 22.01
C TRP A 154 -2.10 -13.01 22.96
N LEU A 155 -2.95 -12.22 23.62
CA LEU A 155 -2.53 -11.19 24.57
C LEU A 155 -1.73 -11.77 25.75
N LYS A 156 -2.15 -12.92 26.28
CA LYS A 156 -1.39 -13.65 27.32
C LYS A 156 0.00 -14.06 26.80
N SER A 157 0.12 -14.44 25.53
CA SER A 157 1.41 -14.74 24.91
C SER A 157 2.29 -13.48 24.72
N VAL A 158 1.70 -12.33 24.41
CA VAL A 158 2.42 -11.05 24.29
C VAL A 158 2.94 -10.64 25.66
N ASN A 159 2.11 -10.69 26.70
CA ASN A 159 2.51 -10.39 28.08
C ASN A 159 3.73 -11.21 28.51
N LYS A 160 3.75 -12.52 28.21
CA LYS A 160 4.88 -13.39 28.51
C LYS A 160 6.15 -13.06 27.70
N ARG A 161 6.01 -12.52 26.49
CA ARG A 161 7.14 -12.26 25.57
C ARG A 161 7.80 -10.90 25.77
N ILE A 162 7.02 -9.88 26.10
CA ILE A 162 7.48 -8.48 26.17
C ILE A 162 6.70 -7.60 27.17
N GLY A 163 5.74 -8.15 27.90
CA GLY A 163 4.81 -7.37 28.73
C GLY A 163 3.66 -6.75 27.94
N LEU A 164 2.85 -5.93 28.61
CA LEU A 164 1.66 -5.28 28.06
C LEU A 164 1.75 -3.75 28.01
N SER A 165 2.93 -3.19 28.28
CA SER A 165 3.18 -1.78 28.11
C SER A 165 3.19 -1.40 26.62
N GLU A 166 3.14 -0.09 26.37
CA GLU A 166 3.42 0.49 25.06
C GLU A 166 4.76 0.00 24.49
N ILE A 167 4.88 -0.03 23.16
CA ILE A 167 6.06 -0.53 22.44
C ILE A 167 7.27 0.35 22.78
N LYS A 168 8.40 -0.23 23.19
CA LYS A 168 9.63 0.51 23.50
C LYS A 168 10.87 -0.12 22.84
N PRO A 169 11.63 0.63 22.01
CA PRO A 169 11.27 1.93 21.43
C PRO A 169 10.03 1.83 20.52
N GLN A 170 9.33 2.93 20.26
CA GLN A 170 8.20 2.93 19.33
C GLN A 170 8.68 2.99 17.88
N PRO A 171 8.13 2.18 16.97
CA PRO A 171 8.36 2.36 15.54
C PRO A 171 7.69 3.63 15.05
N TYR A 172 8.43 4.46 14.31
CA TYR A 172 7.92 5.71 13.78
C TYR A 172 8.44 6.00 12.36
N TRP A 173 7.88 7.02 11.73
CA TRP A 173 8.35 7.65 10.51
C TRP A 173 8.34 9.16 10.71
N GLY A 174 9.47 9.82 10.49
CA GLY A 174 9.53 11.28 10.50
C GLY A 174 8.74 11.85 9.33
N PHE A 175 8.17 13.04 9.51
CA PHE A 175 7.41 13.71 8.46
C PHE A 175 8.27 13.97 7.22
N ASP A 176 9.50 14.44 7.41
CA ASP A 176 10.39 14.81 6.30
C ASP A 176 10.79 13.57 5.48
N ASP A 177 11.07 12.44 6.15
CA ASP A 177 11.35 11.15 5.49
C ASP A 177 10.15 10.68 4.65
N LEU A 178 8.93 10.80 5.20
CA LEU A 178 7.71 10.42 4.51
C LEU A 178 7.38 11.36 3.36
N GLU A 179 7.55 12.67 3.55
CA GLU A 179 7.33 13.68 2.53
C GLU A 179 8.27 13.46 1.35
N HIS A 180 9.56 13.20 1.61
CA HIS A 180 10.52 12.90 0.56
C HIS A 180 10.18 11.60 -0.17
N LYS A 181 9.87 10.52 0.59
CA LYS A 181 9.54 9.21 0.01
C LYS A 181 8.27 9.26 -0.83
N ALA A 182 7.21 9.86 -0.30
CA ALA A 182 5.92 10.00 -0.97
C ALA A 182 6.03 10.97 -2.14
N GLY A 183 6.65 12.14 -1.92
CA GLY A 183 6.81 13.19 -2.92
C GLY A 183 7.63 12.73 -4.13
N THR A 184 8.68 11.93 -3.94
CA THR A 184 9.46 11.37 -5.05
C THR A 184 8.63 10.41 -5.91
N LYS A 185 7.82 9.55 -5.29
CA LYS A 185 7.05 8.51 -6.01
C LYS A 185 5.72 9.01 -6.54
N LEU A 186 5.06 9.93 -5.82
CA LEU A 186 3.69 10.36 -6.07
C LEU A 186 3.61 11.81 -6.54
N LEU A 187 4.72 12.44 -6.95
CA LEU A 187 4.75 13.86 -7.35
C LEU A 187 3.58 14.23 -8.28
N ASN A 188 3.41 13.41 -9.32
CA ASN A 188 2.31 13.46 -10.27
C ASN A 188 1.84 12.04 -10.59
N CYS A 189 0.55 11.84 -10.83
CA CYS A 189 -0.02 10.52 -11.05
C CYS A 189 -1.14 10.52 -12.08
N PHE A 190 -1.15 9.51 -12.95
CA PHE A 190 -2.36 9.10 -13.66
C PHE A 190 -3.07 8.02 -12.86
N TYR A 191 -4.29 8.31 -12.44
CA TYR A 191 -5.16 7.37 -11.76
C TYR A 191 -6.19 6.85 -12.75
N VAL A 192 -6.13 5.56 -13.03
CA VAL A 192 -6.91 4.89 -14.06
C VAL A 192 -7.81 3.86 -13.41
N GLN A 193 -9.09 3.87 -13.75
CA GLN A 193 -10.05 2.89 -13.23
C GLN A 193 -10.65 2.05 -14.33
N ALA A 194 -10.93 0.78 -14.01
CA ALA A 194 -11.53 -0.16 -14.94
C ALA A 194 -12.73 -0.90 -14.37
N GLU A 195 -13.71 -1.17 -15.22
CA GLU A 195 -14.70 -2.23 -15.02
C GLU A 195 -14.03 -3.59 -15.19
N VAL A 196 -14.57 -4.60 -14.50
CA VAL A 196 -14.04 -5.96 -14.53
C VAL A 196 -15.16 -6.94 -14.83
N LYS A 197 -14.90 -7.87 -15.75
CA LYS A 197 -15.75 -9.03 -15.97
C LYS A 197 -14.92 -10.30 -15.97
N VAL A 198 -15.56 -11.43 -15.68
CA VAL A 198 -14.96 -12.76 -15.81
C VAL A 198 -15.80 -13.59 -16.76
N GLU A 199 -15.18 -14.03 -17.86
CA GLU A 199 -15.81 -14.87 -18.87
C GLU A 199 -14.97 -16.12 -19.07
N ARG A 200 -15.58 -17.31 -19.01
CA ARG A 200 -14.88 -18.61 -19.16
C ARG A 200 -13.61 -18.71 -18.30
N LYS A 201 -13.70 -18.28 -17.03
CA LYS A 201 -12.60 -18.22 -16.04
C LYS A 201 -11.43 -17.29 -16.41
N LYS A 202 -11.60 -16.39 -17.39
CA LYS A 202 -10.62 -15.34 -17.74
C LYS A 202 -11.16 -13.99 -17.30
N GLU A 203 -10.32 -13.22 -16.61
CA GLU A 203 -10.63 -11.84 -16.19
C GLU A 203 -10.33 -10.88 -17.35
N PHE A 204 -11.21 -9.90 -17.55
CA PHE A 204 -11.05 -8.83 -18.53
C PHE A 204 -11.24 -7.48 -17.85
N TYR A 205 -10.52 -6.48 -18.36
CA TYR A 205 -10.56 -5.10 -17.90
C TYR A 205 -11.07 -4.20 -19.00
N LYS A 206 -12.00 -3.30 -18.66
CA LYS A 206 -12.38 -2.19 -19.51
C LYS A 206 -12.05 -0.91 -18.78
N TYR A 207 -10.97 -0.26 -19.16
CA TYR A 207 -10.57 1.02 -18.58
C TYR A 207 -11.60 2.09 -18.97
N THR A 208 -12.09 2.86 -18.00
CA THR A 208 -13.24 3.76 -18.22
C THR A 208 -13.10 5.13 -17.58
N LYS A 209 -12.19 5.32 -16.62
CA LYS A 209 -11.97 6.63 -15.97
C LYS A 209 -10.50 6.95 -15.89
N ILE A 210 -10.15 8.19 -16.22
CA ILE A 210 -8.77 8.66 -16.19
C ILE A 210 -8.71 10.02 -15.53
N MET A 211 -7.94 10.10 -14.45
CA MET A 211 -7.67 11.33 -13.74
C MET A 211 -6.18 11.62 -13.78
N MET A 212 -5.83 12.85 -14.14
CA MET A 212 -4.50 13.40 -14.00
C MET A 212 -4.42 14.15 -12.68
N LEU A 213 -3.56 13.67 -11.77
CA LEU A 213 -3.35 14.20 -10.43
C LEU A 213 -1.97 14.85 -10.38
N GLN A 214 -1.89 16.10 -9.92
CA GLN A 214 -0.66 16.88 -10.01
C GLN A 214 -0.34 17.56 -8.68
N LYS A 215 0.97 17.67 -8.40
CA LYS A 215 1.54 18.27 -7.20
C LYS A 215 1.09 17.56 -5.93
N PHE A 216 1.81 16.51 -5.55
CA PHE A 216 1.62 15.83 -4.28
C PHE A 216 1.61 16.83 -3.11
N SER A 217 0.64 16.66 -2.21
CA SER A 217 0.48 17.47 -1.00
C SER A 217 0.68 16.61 0.23
N PHE A 218 1.79 16.81 0.95
CA PHE A 218 2.04 16.12 2.21
C PHE A 218 1.00 16.48 3.28
N LYS A 219 0.48 17.71 3.26
CA LYS A 219 -0.68 18.11 4.08
C LYS A 219 -1.93 17.29 3.74
N GLY A 220 -2.19 17.04 2.46
CA GLY A 220 -3.26 16.14 2.01
C GLY A 220 -3.06 14.70 2.50
N PHE A 221 -1.81 14.22 2.48
CA PHE A 221 -1.42 12.91 3.00
C PHE A 221 -1.68 12.77 4.50
N LEU A 222 -1.25 13.72 5.33
CA LEU A 222 -1.52 13.71 6.78
C LEU A 222 -3.03 13.72 7.09
N LYS A 223 -3.79 14.61 6.42
CA LYS A 223 -5.26 14.65 6.56
C LYS A 223 -5.93 13.33 6.19
N ALA A 224 -5.42 12.64 5.18
CA ALA A 224 -5.94 11.35 4.78
C ALA A 224 -5.61 10.23 5.79
N ILE A 225 -4.48 10.31 6.51
CA ILE A 225 -4.22 9.43 7.66
C ILE A 225 -5.17 9.73 8.81
N GLU A 226 -5.33 11.02 9.18
CA GLU A 226 -6.26 11.44 10.25
C GLU A 226 -7.67 10.89 10.02
N LYS A 227 -8.15 10.99 8.77
CA LYS A 227 -9.46 10.49 8.34
C LYS A 227 -9.51 8.98 8.09
N SER A 228 -8.45 8.22 8.42
CA SER A 228 -8.36 6.78 8.18
C SER A 228 -8.55 6.35 6.71
N ASN A 229 -8.26 7.25 5.77
CA ASN A 229 -8.22 6.94 4.33
C ASN A 229 -6.87 6.35 3.93
N ILE A 230 -5.78 6.76 4.58
CA ILE A 230 -4.49 6.08 4.52
C ILE A 230 -4.32 5.21 5.77
N LEU A 231 -3.82 3.99 5.55
CA LEU A 231 -3.55 2.98 6.56
C LEU A 231 -2.11 2.50 6.43
N VAL A 232 -1.56 1.99 7.54
CA VAL A 232 -0.25 1.34 7.58
C VAL A 232 -0.45 -0.17 7.59
N ASP A 233 0.05 -0.85 6.57
CA ASP A 233 -0.11 -2.28 6.37
C ASP A 233 1.22 -2.98 6.68
N PHE A 234 1.21 -3.78 7.74
CA PHE A 234 2.31 -4.69 8.06
C PHE A 234 2.01 -6.04 7.44
N ASP A 235 2.97 -6.57 6.69
CA ASP A 235 2.83 -7.85 5.99
C ASP A 235 4.08 -8.71 6.17
N ALA A 236 4.17 -9.36 7.33
CA ALA A 236 5.30 -10.21 7.66
C ALA A 236 4.87 -11.58 8.19
N ARG A 237 5.68 -12.58 7.87
CA ARG A 237 5.66 -13.92 8.45
C ARG A 237 7.09 -14.41 8.73
N THR A 238 7.25 -15.54 9.38
CA THR A 238 8.58 -16.09 9.68
C THR A 238 9.42 -16.20 8.39
N GLY A 239 10.62 -15.62 8.43
CA GLY A 239 11.57 -15.63 7.31
C GLY A 239 11.22 -14.70 6.14
N HIS A 240 10.06 -14.03 6.13
CA HIS A 240 9.65 -13.18 5.01
C HIS A 240 8.90 -11.92 5.46
N ASN A 241 9.48 -10.77 5.15
CA ASN A 241 8.85 -9.46 5.29
C ASN A 241 8.54 -8.90 3.90
N HIS A 242 7.26 -8.71 3.58
CA HIS A 242 6.82 -8.12 2.30
C HIS A 242 6.90 -6.58 2.29
N GLY A 243 7.52 -5.98 3.31
CA GLY A 243 7.66 -4.55 3.48
C GLY A 243 6.43 -3.92 4.12
N THR A 244 6.64 -3.00 5.06
CA THR A 244 5.57 -2.12 5.55
C THR A 244 5.13 -1.16 4.46
N LYS A 245 3.81 -1.00 4.30
CA LYS A 245 3.20 -0.23 3.21
C LYS A 245 2.30 0.86 3.76
N PHE A 246 2.35 2.04 3.15
CA PHE A 246 1.25 2.99 3.24
C PHE A 246 0.24 2.67 2.15
N ARG A 247 -1.01 2.41 2.53
CA ARG A 247 -2.08 2.00 1.61
C ARG A 247 -3.28 2.91 1.75
N MET A 248 -3.95 3.19 0.64
CA MET A 248 -5.04 4.15 0.55
C MET A 248 -6.35 3.44 0.23
N ARG A 249 -7.44 3.87 0.85
CA ARG A 249 -8.81 3.45 0.50
C ARG A 249 -9.14 3.84 -0.94
N GLN A 250 -10.04 3.09 -1.55
CA GLN A 250 -10.47 3.35 -2.92
C GLN A 250 -11.01 4.79 -3.08
N ASN A 251 -10.76 5.40 -4.24
CA ASN A 251 -11.26 6.73 -4.64
C ASN A 251 -10.76 7.91 -3.78
N CYS A 252 -9.85 7.68 -2.84
CA CYS A 252 -9.28 8.75 -2.00
C CYS A 252 -7.99 9.35 -2.57
N LEU A 253 -7.45 8.80 -3.67
CA LEU A 253 -6.17 9.24 -4.24
C LEU A 253 -6.12 10.74 -4.61
N PRO A 254 -7.18 11.37 -5.15
CA PRO A 254 -7.18 12.81 -5.46
C PRO A 254 -6.93 13.72 -4.26
N ILE A 255 -7.24 13.28 -3.03
CA ILE A 255 -7.01 14.06 -1.80
C ILE A 255 -5.52 14.37 -1.59
N LEU A 256 -4.63 13.54 -2.17
CA LEU A 256 -3.19 13.69 -2.04
C LEU A 256 -2.59 14.75 -2.96
N TYR A 257 -3.38 15.46 -3.76
CA TYR A 257 -2.88 16.34 -4.83
C TYR A 257 -3.55 17.71 -4.79
N GLU A 258 -2.81 18.74 -5.16
CA GLU A 258 -3.34 20.11 -5.24
C GLU A 258 -4.23 20.32 -6.47
N LYS A 259 -3.97 19.59 -7.55
CA LYS A 259 -4.72 19.71 -8.80
C LYS A 259 -5.16 18.34 -9.31
N THR A 260 -6.43 18.27 -9.66
CA THR A 260 -7.06 17.12 -10.30
C THR A 260 -7.68 17.56 -11.62
N THR A 261 -7.44 16.79 -12.68
CA THR A 261 -8.05 17.01 -14.00
C THR A 261 -8.64 15.70 -14.48
N ILE A 262 -9.95 15.68 -14.76
CA ILE A 262 -10.62 14.54 -15.35
C ILE A 262 -10.30 14.54 -16.85
N ILE A 263 -9.76 13.43 -17.35
CA ILE A 263 -9.42 13.24 -18.75
C ILE A 263 -10.54 12.47 -19.47
N ILE A 264 -11.08 11.46 -18.80
CA ILE A 264 -12.23 10.63 -19.18
C ILE A 264 -13.02 10.31 -17.92
#